data_AF-A0A381WDJ5-F1
#
_entry.id   AF-A0A381WDJ5-F1
#
_cell.length_a   1.000
_cell.length_b   1.000
_cell.length_c   1.000
_cell.angle_alpha   90.00
_cell.angle_beta   90.00
_cell.angle_gamma   90.00
#
_symmetry.space_group_name_H-M   'P 1'
#
loop_
_entity.id
_entity.type
_entity.pdbx_description
1 polymer ?
#
loop_
_entity_poly.entity_id
_entity_poly.type
_entity_poly.pdbx_seq_one_letter_code
_entity_poly.pdbx_strand_id
1 'polypeptide(L)'
;MMAKAVMAERDSDGDGELSKEEYDIMVELTKADGNWPGDVDADALFAKYDSGGEGKLDLSETQALISEIVPRMVGLDSPDAEQEDTTRDSDQKEQEKLEKLYQNGYISEERYKRLTEDLERR
;
A
#
# COMPACT_ATOMS: atom_id res chain seq x y z
N MET A 1 -2.55 7.31 -4.88
CA MET A 1 -2.53 8.08 -3.60
C MET A 1 -2.16 7.23 -2.38
N MET A 2 -2.44 5.92 -2.41
CA MET A 2 -2.20 4.99 -1.30
C MET A 2 -0.75 4.90 -0.84
N ALA A 3 0.21 4.94 -1.77
CA ALA A 3 1.63 4.91 -1.40
C ALA A 3 2.03 6.03 -0.45
N LYS A 4 1.59 7.25 -0.78
CA LYS A 4 1.76 8.44 0.04
C LYS A 4 1.06 8.34 1.39
N ALA A 5 -0.01 7.55 1.45
CA ALA A 5 -0.73 7.28 2.68
C ALA A 5 0.08 6.38 3.61
N VAL A 6 0.54 5.25 3.08
CA VAL A 6 1.36 4.28 3.81
C VAL A 6 2.68 4.89 4.22
N MET A 7 3.37 5.59 3.30
CA MET A 7 4.61 6.30 3.62
C MET A 7 4.38 7.21 4.79
N ALA A 8 3.44 8.14 4.76
CA ALA A 8 3.31 9.08 5.87
C ALA A 8 2.73 8.50 7.18
N GLU A 9 2.47 7.19 7.27
CA GLU A 9 2.24 6.47 8.54
C GLU A 9 3.46 5.63 8.97
N ARG A 10 4.45 5.44 8.10
CA ARG A 10 5.60 4.55 8.33
C ARG A 10 6.97 5.21 8.17
N ASP A 11 7.11 6.08 7.17
CA ASP A 11 8.15 7.10 7.01
C ASP A 11 8.16 7.99 8.26
N SER A 12 8.91 7.52 9.25
CA SER A 12 8.99 8.09 10.59
C SER A 12 10.06 9.17 10.66
N ASP A 13 11.09 9.06 9.82
CA ASP A 13 12.15 10.06 9.71
C ASP A 13 11.78 11.22 8.75
N GLY A 14 10.74 11.04 7.93
CA GLY A 14 10.17 12.04 7.05
C GLY A 14 11.01 12.31 5.81
N ASP A 15 11.83 11.34 5.39
CA ASP A 15 12.72 11.49 4.24
C ASP A 15 12.00 11.26 2.89
N GLY A 16 10.76 10.76 2.93
CA GLY A 16 9.94 10.50 1.76
C GLY A 16 10.25 9.17 1.07
N GLU A 17 11.05 8.32 1.70
CA GLU A 17 11.42 6.96 1.30
C GLU A 17 10.95 5.98 2.39
N LEU A 18 10.86 4.69 2.07
CA LEU A 18 10.66 3.65 3.08
C LEU A 18 11.95 2.88 3.26
N SER A 19 12.60 3.09 4.39
CA SER A 19 13.77 2.32 4.76
C SER A 19 13.39 0.86 5.07
N LYS A 20 14.36 -0.06 4.94
CA LYS A 20 14.14 -1.47 5.26
C LYS A 20 13.60 -1.68 6.68
N GLU A 21 14.08 -0.91 7.65
CA GLU A 21 13.61 -0.96 9.04
C GLU A 21 12.13 -0.55 9.17
N GLU A 22 11.70 0.51 8.48
CA GLU A 22 10.32 0.99 8.51
C GLU A 22 9.36 0.01 7.81
N TYR A 23 9.85 -0.58 6.73
CA TYR A 23 9.16 -1.67 6.03
C TYR A 23 9.00 -2.90 6.92
N ASP A 24 10.05 -3.35 7.61
CA ASP A 24 9.98 -4.51 8.50
C ASP A 24 9.00 -4.28 9.66
N ILE A 25 9.02 -3.08 10.27
CA ILE A 25 8.04 -2.70 11.30
C ILE A 25 6.61 -2.74 10.75
N MET A 26 6.39 -2.25 9.53
CA MET A 26 5.10 -2.35 8.86
C MET A 26 4.65 -3.80 8.71
N VAL A 27 5.53 -4.65 8.18
CA VAL A 27 5.25 -6.06 7.94
C VAL A 27 4.95 -6.78 9.25
N GLU A 28 5.74 -6.57 10.30
CA GLU A 28 5.52 -7.18 11.62
C GLU A 28 4.18 -6.79 12.21
N LEU A 29 3.81 -5.50 12.14
CA LEU A 29 2.52 -5.03 12.61
C LEU A 29 1.36 -5.66 11.83
N THR A 30 1.49 -5.79 10.50
CA THR A 30 0.49 -6.50 9.71
C THR A 30 0.43 -8.00 10.05
N LYS A 31 1.59 -8.66 10.18
CA LYS A 31 1.65 -10.08 10.54
C LYS A 31 0.99 -10.32 11.90
N ALA A 32 1.19 -9.42 12.86
CA ALA A 32 0.55 -9.48 14.17
C ALA A 32 -0.98 -9.33 14.09
N ASP A 33 -1.48 -8.51 13.17
CA ASP A 33 -2.91 -8.35 12.89
C ASP A 33 -3.50 -9.51 12.06
N GLY A 34 -2.65 -10.41 11.55
CA GLY A 34 -3.05 -11.55 10.72
C GLY A 34 -3.40 -11.17 9.27
N ASN A 35 -3.14 -9.93 8.88
CA ASN A 35 -3.46 -9.41 7.55
C ASN A 35 -2.35 -9.63 6.51
N TRP A 36 -1.15 -10.05 6.93
CA TRP A 36 -0.04 -10.27 6.00
C TRP A 36 -0.25 -11.60 5.27
N PRO A 37 -0.19 -11.63 3.92
CA PRO A 37 -0.38 -12.85 3.17
C PRO A 37 0.76 -13.82 3.48
N GLY A 38 0.41 -14.97 4.05
CA GLY A 38 1.39 -15.95 4.55
C GLY A 38 2.27 -16.59 3.48
N ASP A 39 1.88 -16.50 2.21
CA ASP A 39 2.67 -16.98 1.06
C ASP A 39 3.66 -15.93 0.54
N VAL A 40 3.56 -14.68 1.00
CA VAL A 40 4.45 -13.60 0.55
C VAL A 40 5.60 -13.42 1.53
N ASP A 41 6.80 -13.60 1.02
CA ASP A 41 8.04 -13.28 1.71
C ASP A 41 8.31 -11.78 1.62
N ALA A 42 8.34 -11.11 2.78
CA ALA A 42 8.45 -9.66 2.86
C ALA A 42 9.83 -9.15 2.41
N ASP A 43 10.91 -9.84 2.80
CA ASP A 43 12.26 -9.50 2.36
C ASP A 43 12.39 -9.63 0.85
N ALA A 44 11.83 -10.70 0.27
CA ALA A 44 11.86 -10.91 -1.18
C ALA A 44 11.02 -9.85 -1.91
N LEU A 45 9.89 -9.43 -1.33
CA LEU A 45 9.05 -8.39 -1.89
C LEU A 45 9.76 -7.04 -1.85
N PHE A 46 10.37 -6.67 -0.73
CA PHE A 46 11.18 -5.45 -0.61
C PHE A 46 12.29 -5.45 -1.67
N ALA A 47 13.11 -6.50 -1.72
CA ALA A 47 14.20 -6.61 -2.68
C ALA A 47 13.75 -6.63 -4.15
N LYS A 48 12.52 -7.08 -4.43
CA LYS A 48 11.92 -7.03 -5.77
C LYS A 48 11.63 -5.59 -6.21
N TYR A 49 11.21 -4.74 -5.29
CA TYR A 49 10.82 -3.36 -5.59
C TYR A 49 11.92 -2.34 -5.38
N ASP A 50 12.91 -2.60 -4.52
CA ASP A 50 14.16 -1.83 -4.38
C ASP A 50 15.06 -2.09 -5.61
N SER A 51 14.61 -1.61 -6.76
CA SER A 51 15.32 -1.81 -8.03
C SER A 51 16.51 -0.86 -8.14
N GLY A 52 16.46 0.27 -7.44
CA GLY A 52 17.58 1.20 -7.32
C GLY A 52 18.74 0.62 -6.50
N GLY A 53 18.46 -0.30 -5.57
CA GLY A 53 19.47 -0.95 -4.72
C GLY A 53 20.04 0.00 -3.66
N GLU A 54 19.33 1.08 -3.36
CA GLU A 54 19.63 2.01 -2.28
C GLU A 54 19.30 1.44 -0.90
N GLY A 55 18.59 0.31 -0.84
CA GLY A 55 18.14 -0.28 0.43
C GLY A 55 16.92 0.43 1.01
N LYS A 56 16.22 1.20 0.18
CA LYS A 56 15.00 1.96 0.50
C LYS A 56 14.04 1.87 -0.68
N LEU A 57 12.77 2.16 -0.43
CA LEU A 57 11.75 2.24 -1.47
C LEU A 57 11.30 3.68 -1.64
N ASP A 58 11.46 4.24 -2.84
CA ASP A 58 10.89 5.54 -3.14
C ASP A 58 9.35 5.47 -3.26
N LEU A 59 8.69 6.62 -3.42
CA LEU A 59 7.23 6.70 -3.53
C LEU A 59 6.66 5.82 -4.65
N SER A 60 7.37 5.71 -5.78
CA SER A 60 6.98 4.95 -6.96
C SER A 60 7.12 3.45 -6.73
N GLU A 61 8.25 3.03 -6.16
CA GLU A 61 8.51 1.63 -5.77
C GLU A 61 7.53 1.17 -4.69
N THR A 62 7.31 2.00 -3.69
CA THR A 62 6.30 1.78 -2.64
C THR A 62 4.90 1.68 -3.23
N GLN A 63 4.56 2.51 -4.24
CA GLN A 63 3.28 2.41 -4.93
C GLN A 63 3.11 1.08 -5.68
N ALA A 64 4.15 0.62 -6.35
CA ALA A 64 4.13 -0.67 -7.04
C ALA A 64 3.99 -1.83 -6.05
N LEU A 65 4.74 -1.79 -4.94
CA LEU A 65 4.66 -2.78 -3.87
C LEU A 65 3.25 -2.87 -3.27
N ILE A 66 2.69 -1.72 -2.88
CA ILE A 66 1.34 -1.65 -2.29
C ILE A 66 0.29 -2.15 -3.29
N SER A 67 0.45 -1.83 -4.56
CA SER A 67 -0.49 -2.26 -5.60
C SER A 67 -0.49 -3.78 -5.81
N GLU A 68 0.62 -4.47 -5.53
CA GLU A 68 0.71 -5.93 -5.59
C GLU A 68 0.25 -6.61 -4.29
N ILE A 69 0.60 -6.04 -3.14
CA ILE A 69 0.34 -6.69 -1.85
C ILE A 69 -1.06 -6.40 -1.29
N VAL A 70 -1.60 -5.19 -1.50
CA VAL A 70 -2.91 -4.82 -0.96
C VAL A 70 -4.01 -5.74 -1.47
N PRO A 71 -4.11 -6.05 -2.79
CA PRO A 71 -5.11 -7.00 -3.27
C PRO A 71 -5.03 -8.35 -2.55
N ARG A 72 -3.82 -8.82 -2.25
CA ARG A 72 -3.59 -10.08 -1.52
C ARG A 72 -4.03 -10.02 -0.07
N MET A 73 -3.74 -8.91 0.60
CA MET A 73 -4.14 -8.67 1.99
C MET A 73 -5.65 -8.56 2.13
N VAL A 74 -6.31 -7.96 1.14
CA VAL A 74 -7.75 -7.68 1.20
C VAL A 74 -8.60 -8.75 0.50
N GLY A 75 -8.00 -9.87 0.10
CA GLY A 75 -8.68 -10.98 -0.57
C GLY A 75 -9.30 -10.61 -1.93
N LEU A 76 -8.69 -9.64 -2.63
CA LEU A 76 -9.09 -9.21 -3.98
C LEU A 76 -8.39 -10.02 -5.09
N ASP A 77 -7.70 -11.13 -4.79
CA ASP A 77 -7.20 -12.10 -5.77
C ASP A 77 -8.36 -12.83 -6.48
N SER A 78 -9.10 -12.10 -7.29
CA SER A 78 -9.71 -12.66 -8.49
C SER A 78 -8.80 -12.24 -9.65
N PRO A 79 -8.25 -13.18 -10.44
CA PRO A 79 -7.37 -12.92 -11.57
C PRO A 79 -8.07 -12.23 -12.77
N ASP A 80 -9.20 -11.55 -12.54
CA ASP A 80 -10.07 -10.95 -13.55
C ASP A 80 -9.93 -9.42 -13.57
N ALA A 81 -8.71 -8.91 -13.34
CA ALA A 81 -8.41 -7.49 -13.40
C ALA A 81 -7.28 -7.17 -14.38
N GLU A 82 -7.05 -8.06 -15.35
CA GLU A 82 -6.32 -7.70 -16.55
C GLU A 82 -7.28 -6.99 -17.51
N GLN A 83 -7.04 -5.69 -17.66
CA GLN A 83 -7.63 -4.77 -18.65
C GLN A 83 -9.07 -4.34 -18.36
N GLU A 84 -9.24 -3.08 -17.96
CA GLU A 84 -10.09 -2.18 -18.74
C GLU A 84 -9.85 -0.70 -18.41
N ASP A 85 -9.49 0.00 -19.46
CA ASP A 85 -9.40 1.45 -19.63
C ASP A 85 -10.81 2.04 -19.59
N THR A 86 -11.34 2.43 -18.42
CA THR A 86 -12.37 3.48 -18.38
C THR A 86 -12.24 4.33 -17.12
N THR A 87 -12.20 5.64 -17.32
CA THR A 87 -11.90 6.70 -16.35
C THR A 87 -13.02 6.94 -15.32
N ARG A 88 -13.97 6.00 -15.15
CA ARG A 88 -15.11 6.09 -14.20
C ARG A 88 -15.10 5.01 -13.12
N ASP A 89 -14.48 3.86 -13.37
CA ASP A 89 -14.35 2.76 -12.39
C ASP A 89 -13.05 2.86 -11.56
N SER A 90 -12.07 3.65 -12.00
CA SER A 90 -10.79 3.84 -11.31
C SER A 90 -10.96 4.44 -9.92
N ASP A 91 -11.80 5.47 -9.78
CA ASP A 91 -12.05 6.13 -8.50
C ASP A 91 -12.75 5.18 -7.52
N GLN A 92 -13.75 4.43 -7.99
CA GLN A 92 -14.45 3.45 -7.17
C GLN A 92 -13.53 2.33 -6.69
N LYS A 93 -12.62 1.86 -7.56
CA LYS A 93 -11.61 0.86 -7.21
C LYS A 93 -10.55 1.41 -6.24
N GLU A 94 -10.20 2.69 -6.35
CA GLU A 94 -9.35 3.37 -5.37
C GLU A 94 -10.06 3.57 -4.02
N GLN A 95 -11.34 3.95 -4.01
CA GLN A 95 -12.13 4.07 -2.77
C GLN A 95 -12.24 2.72 -2.04
N GLU A 96 -12.52 1.63 -2.75
CA GLU A 96 -12.61 0.30 -2.12
C GLU A 96 -11.26 -0.12 -1.51
N LYS A 97 -10.15 0.16 -2.20
CA LYS A 97 -8.81 -0.06 -1.65
C LYS A 97 -8.54 0.81 -0.41
N LEU A 98 -8.95 2.07 -0.42
CA LEU A 98 -8.82 3.00 0.71
C LEU A 98 -9.59 2.52 1.94
N GLU A 99 -10.84 2.11 1.77
CA GLU A 99 -11.68 1.60 2.85
C GLU A 99 -11.06 0.36 3.48
N LYS A 100 -10.55 -0.56 2.66
CA LYS A 100 -9.92 -1.79 3.15
C LYS A 100 -8.61 -1.53 3.88
N LEU A 101 -7.78 -0.59 3.39
CA LEU A 101 -6.59 -0.15 4.11
C LEU A 101 -6.92 0.43 5.48
N TYR A 102 -8.01 1.21 5.58
CA TYR A 102 -8.50 1.73 6.85
C TYR A 102 -9.00 0.61 7.77
N GLN A 103 -9.84 -0.30 7.27
CA GLN A 103 -10.34 -1.44 8.05
C GLN A 103 -9.22 -2.34 8.58
N ASN A 104 -8.14 -2.48 7.81
CA ASN A 104 -6.97 -3.28 8.14
C ASN A 104 -5.90 -2.52 8.95
N GLY A 105 -6.19 -1.30 9.41
CA GLY A 105 -5.28 -0.53 10.27
C GLY A 105 -4.01 0.00 9.61
N TYR A 106 -3.93 -0.03 8.28
CA TYR A 106 -2.77 0.49 7.53
C TYR A 106 -2.71 2.00 7.48
N ILE A 107 -3.88 2.63 7.52
CA ILE A 107 -4.02 4.07 7.53
C ILE A 107 -4.94 4.47 8.66
N SER A 108 -4.56 5.51 9.39
CA SER A 108 -5.42 6.15 10.38
C SER A 108 -6.73 6.70 9.76
N GLU A 109 -7.78 6.83 10.59
CA GLU A 109 -9.08 7.39 10.16
C GLU A 109 -8.94 8.79 9.56
N GLU A 110 -8.10 9.65 10.18
CA GLU A 110 -7.81 10.98 9.66
C GLU A 110 -7.23 10.94 8.25
N ARG A 111 -6.34 9.98 8.01
CA ARG A 111 -5.69 9.81 6.72
C ARG A 111 -6.64 9.26 5.68
N TYR A 112 -7.48 8.28 6.05
CA TYR A 112 -8.57 7.79 5.19
C TYR A 112 -9.48 8.93 4.74
N LYS A 113 -10.00 9.74 5.68
CA LYS A 113 -10.88 10.88 5.38
C LYS A 113 -10.25 11.88 4.40
N ARG A 114 -8.97 12.24 4.61
CA ARG A 114 -8.26 13.17 3.71
C ARG A 114 -8.11 12.62 2.30
N LEU A 115 -7.82 11.32 2.17
CA LEU A 115 -7.63 10.69 0.88
C LEU A 115 -8.95 10.51 0.13
N THR A 116 -10.02 10.13 0.83
CA THR A 116 -11.36 10.09 0.25
C THR A 116 -11.79 11.46 -0.26
N GLU A 117 -11.55 12.53 0.50
CA GLU A 117 -11.86 13.90 0.07
C GLU A 117 -11.02 14.36 -1.15
N ASP A 118 -9.73 13.99 -1.23
CA ASP A 118 -8.90 14.28 -2.42
C ASP A 118 -9.44 13.55 -3.65
N LEU A 119 -9.94 12.33 -3.46
CA LEU A 119 -10.44 11.49 -4.53
C LEU A 119 -11.81 11.96 -5.06
N GLU A 120 -12.69 12.44 -4.18
CA GLU A 120 -13.97 13.07 -4.57
C GLU A 120 -13.80 14.44 -5.25
N ARG A 121 -12.63 15.08 -5.11
CA ARG A 121 -12.33 16.39 -5.71
C ARG A 121 -11.68 16.33 -7.09
N ARG A 122 -11.33 15.14 -7.59
CA ARG A 122 -10.62 14.96 -8.86
C ARG A 122 -11.53 14.99 -10.09
#